data_AF-A0AAW6U371-F1
#
_entry.id   AF-A0AAW6U371-F1
#
_cell.length_a   1.000
_cell.length_b   1.000
_cell.length_c   1.000
_cell.angle_alpha   90.00
_cell.angle_beta   90.00
_cell.angle_gamma   90.00
#
_symmetry.space_group_name_H-M   'P 1'
#
loop_
_entity.id
_entity.type
_entity.pdbx_description
1 polymer ?
#
loop_
_entity_poly.entity_id
_entity_poly.type
_entity_poly.pdbx_seq_one_letter_code
_entity_poly.pdbx_strand_id
1 'polypeptide(L)'
;MIKNKPVAAEFNFWKWLHKNRIKVVTYSFLIIIPLTLLLTAYVGTYTTHRKVHFDQQVTDSTEYISKFTDMDAIDAFELTIDWKELKYPVLNDEDELTGGYYMFSMFYTARQNYSVSSMTVTPVLKTDWTDIRSIGNPVTLTQTARNVQIPFNYELPVKPLWFVTVEEPILYLKIEYTFVTASNQITKTVYLQYILSDINPDKVVV
;
A
#
# COMPACT_ATOMS: atom_id res chain seq x y z
N MET A 1 53.61 29.36 -48.52
CA MET A 1 52.28 28.77 -48.80
C MET A 1 51.60 28.44 -47.47
N ILE A 2 50.65 29.26 -47.03
CA ILE A 2 49.88 28.99 -45.80
C ILE A 2 48.65 28.18 -46.22
N LYS A 3 48.57 26.91 -45.79
CA LYS A 3 47.38 26.07 -45.97
C LYS A 3 46.29 26.55 -44.99
N ASN A 4 45.23 27.15 -45.51
CA ASN A 4 44.01 27.37 -44.74
C ASN A 4 43.41 26.01 -44.34
N LYS A 5 43.37 25.73 -43.03
CA LYS A 5 42.59 24.61 -42.51
C LYS A 5 41.10 24.93 -42.68
N PRO A 6 40.25 23.98 -43.11
CA PRO A 6 38.82 24.21 -43.19
C PRO A 6 38.26 24.47 -41.80
N VAL A 7 37.61 25.63 -41.63
CA VAL A 7 36.89 26.00 -40.42
C VAL A 7 35.77 24.99 -40.21
N ALA A 8 35.75 24.32 -39.05
CA ALA A 8 34.69 23.40 -38.69
C ALA A 8 33.36 24.17 -38.69
N ALA A 9 32.38 23.72 -39.49
CA ALA A 9 31.08 24.37 -39.55
C ALA A 9 30.42 24.31 -38.17
N GLU A 10 30.24 25.47 -37.53
CA GLU A 10 29.55 25.57 -36.25
C GLU A 10 28.10 25.08 -36.41
N PHE A 11 27.73 24.06 -35.64
CA PHE A 11 26.38 23.54 -35.64
C PHE A 11 25.41 24.60 -35.11
N ASN A 12 24.59 25.15 -36.00
CA ASN A 12 23.53 26.08 -35.62
C ASN A 12 22.23 25.32 -35.35
N PHE A 13 21.98 25.02 -34.07
CA PHE A 13 20.80 24.30 -33.58
C PHE A 13 19.49 24.88 -34.11
N TRP A 14 19.33 26.20 -34.11
CA TRP A 14 18.08 26.86 -34.54
C TRP A 14 17.80 26.66 -36.03
N LYS A 15 18.84 26.73 -36.88
CA LYS A 15 18.70 26.48 -38.32
C LYS A 15 18.38 25.01 -38.60
N TRP A 16 18.98 24.09 -37.84
CA TRP A 16 18.68 22.66 -37.93
C TRP A 16 17.25 22.35 -37.46
N LEU A 17 16.81 22.94 -36.35
CA LEU A 17 15.48 22.79 -35.78
C LEU A 17 14.42 23.32 -36.75
N HIS A 18 14.61 24.51 -37.33
CA HIS A 18 13.69 25.05 -38.33
C HIS A 18 13.56 24.18 -39.59
N LYS A 19 14.68 23.58 -40.04
CA LYS A 19 14.71 22.66 -41.19
C LYS A 19 13.99 21.34 -40.87
N ASN A 20 14.13 20.83 -39.64
CA ASN A 20 13.56 19.56 -39.22
C ASN A 20 12.27 19.70 -38.39
N ARG A 21 11.68 20.90 -38.32
CA ARG A 21 10.58 21.23 -37.38
C ARG A 21 9.42 20.24 -37.41
N ILE A 22 8.99 19.80 -38.60
CA ILE A 22 7.89 18.86 -38.74
C ILE A 22 8.29 17.49 -38.17
N LYS A 23 9.48 16.99 -38.51
CA LYS A 23 9.99 15.72 -37.99
C LYS A 23 10.13 15.76 -36.47
N VAL A 24 10.66 16.86 -35.93
CA VAL A 24 10.81 17.05 -34.48
C VAL A 24 9.44 17.05 -33.80
N VAL A 25 8.44 17.75 -34.34
CA VAL A 25 7.07 17.76 -33.82
C VAL A 25 6.42 16.37 -33.92
N THR A 26 6.60 15.65 -35.03
CA THR A 26 6.04 14.32 -35.19
C THR A 26 6.66 13.32 -34.22
N TYR A 27 7.99 13.30 -34.07
CA TYR A 27 8.66 12.42 -33.12
C TYR A 27 8.34 12.81 -31.67
N SER A 28 8.28 14.10 -31.36
CA SER A 28 7.90 14.55 -30.02
C SER A 28 6.46 14.15 -29.71
N PHE A 29 5.53 14.27 -30.65
CA PHE A 29 4.15 13.82 -30.47
C PHE A 29 4.08 12.31 -30.23
N LEU A 30 4.79 11.51 -31.03
CA LEU A 30 4.83 10.05 -30.91
C LEU A 30 5.52 9.55 -29.63
N ILE A 31 6.37 10.35 -29.00
CA ILE A 31 7.07 9.96 -27.76
C ILE A 31 6.36 10.54 -26.53
N ILE A 32 6.08 11.84 -26.55
CA ILE A 32 5.53 12.57 -25.40
C ILE A 32 4.12 12.09 -25.10
N ILE A 33 3.25 11.88 -26.09
CA ILE A 33 1.86 11.50 -25.80
C ILE A 33 1.75 10.10 -25.19
N PRO A 34 2.39 9.05 -25.74
CA PRO A 34 2.39 7.76 -25.07
C PRO A 34 3.00 7.85 -23.67
N LEU A 35 4.07 8.61 -23.49
CA LEU A 35 4.71 8.79 -22.18
C LEU A 35 3.79 9.49 -21.17
N THR A 36 3.11 10.57 -21.57
CA THR A 36 2.17 11.28 -20.68
C THR A 36 0.95 10.44 -20.36
N LEU A 37 0.45 9.64 -21.30
CA LEU A 37 -0.63 8.68 -21.05
C LEU A 37 -0.20 7.61 -20.04
N LEU A 38 1.00 7.04 -20.19
CA LEU A 38 1.56 6.06 -19.25
C LEU A 38 1.73 6.67 -17.86
N LEU A 39 2.28 7.89 -17.76
CA LEU A 39 2.43 8.61 -16.50
C LEU A 39 1.08 8.91 -15.84
N THR A 40 0.08 9.33 -16.63
CA THR A 40 -1.26 9.64 -16.11
C THR A 40 -1.95 8.39 -15.59
N ALA A 41 -1.87 7.27 -16.34
CA ALA A 41 -2.41 5.99 -15.89
C ALA A 41 -1.71 5.51 -14.61
N TYR A 42 -0.37 5.58 -14.56
CA TYR A 42 0.41 5.22 -13.39
C TYR A 42 0.02 6.04 -12.15
N VAL A 43 0.07 7.37 -12.25
CA VAL A 43 -0.25 8.27 -11.13
C VAL A 43 -1.72 8.14 -10.73
N GLY A 44 -2.64 8.03 -11.68
CA GLY A 44 -4.07 7.88 -11.41
C GLY A 44 -4.37 6.61 -10.62
N THR A 45 -3.85 5.47 -11.08
CA THR A 45 -4.03 4.19 -10.39
C THR A 45 -3.36 4.20 -9.02
N TYR A 46 -2.13 4.68 -8.93
CA TYR A 46 -1.37 4.72 -7.67
C TYR A 46 -1.99 5.66 -6.63
N THR A 47 -2.48 6.83 -7.02
CA THR A 47 -3.04 7.81 -6.07
C THR A 47 -4.44 7.45 -5.60
N THR A 48 -5.24 6.79 -6.45
CA THR A 48 -6.61 6.39 -6.11
C THR A 48 -6.63 5.30 -5.05
N HIS A 49 -5.79 4.27 -5.19
CA HIS A 49 -5.87 3.07 -4.36
C HIS A 49 -5.09 3.16 -3.04
N ARG A 50 -4.23 4.18 -2.85
CA ARG A 50 -3.51 4.41 -1.58
C ARG A 50 -4.39 4.90 -0.43
N LYS A 51 -5.64 5.29 -0.69
CA LYS A 51 -6.60 5.64 0.35
C LYS A 51 -7.26 4.38 0.88
N VAL A 52 -7.23 4.20 2.20
CA VAL A 52 -7.80 3.03 2.89
C VAL A 52 -8.97 3.47 3.74
N HIS A 53 -10.05 2.70 3.73
CA HIS A 53 -11.15 2.85 4.68
C HIS A 53 -11.30 1.57 5.50
N PHE A 54 -11.82 1.72 6.73
CA PHE A 54 -12.00 0.63 7.70
C PHE A 54 -13.46 0.24 7.91
N ASP A 55 -14.36 0.74 7.06
CA ASP A 55 -15.78 0.37 7.09
C ASP A 55 -16.03 -0.90 6.26
N GLN A 56 -17.02 -1.70 6.67
CA GLN A 56 -17.44 -2.87 5.90
C GLN A 56 -18.08 -2.47 4.57
N GLN A 57 -18.85 -1.38 4.57
CA GLN A 57 -19.49 -0.80 3.39
C GLN A 57 -19.17 0.68 3.32
N VAL A 58 -18.95 1.20 2.11
CA VAL A 58 -18.71 2.62 1.89
C VAL A 58 -20.04 3.37 2.03
N THR A 59 -20.06 4.38 2.90
CA THR A 59 -21.20 5.29 3.08
C THR A 59 -20.72 6.74 2.99
N ASP A 60 -21.64 7.70 3.04
CA ASP A 60 -21.31 9.13 3.05
C ASP A 60 -20.47 9.54 4.28
N SER A 61 -20.48 8.73 5.35
CA SER A 61 -19.67 8.94 6.55
C SER A 61 -18.32 8.23 6.52
N THR A 62 -17.98 7.53 5.43
CA THR A 62 -16.73 6.76 5.36
C THR A 62 -15.50 7.65 5.36
N GLU A 63 -14.62 7.39 6.33
CA GLU A 63 -13.34 8.08 6.44
C GLU A 63 -12.27 7.39 5.58
N TYR A 64 -11.63 8.16 4.70
CA TYR A 64 -10.53 7.70 3.87
C TYR A 64 -9.19 8.15 4.44
N ILE A 65 -8.40 7.17 4.87
CA ILE A 65 -7.10 7.36 5.48
C ILE A 65 -6.01 7.29 4.42
N SER A 66 -5.16 8.30 4.39
CA SER A 66 -3.98 8.38 3.50
C SER A 66 -2.68 8.64 4.25
N LYS A 67 -2.77 8.95 5.56
CA LYS A 67 -1.62 9.19 6.43
C LYS A 67 -1.63 8.11 7.49
N PHE A 68 -0.54 7.36 7.54
CA PHE A 68 -0.31 6.31 8.52
C PHE A 68 0.80 6.76 9.47
N THR A 69 0.69 6.34 10.72
CA THR A 69 1.66 6.58 11.77
C THR A 69 2.70 5.48 11.73
N ASP A 70 3.96 5.83 11.98
CA ASP A 70 5.02 4.83 12.14
C ASP A 70 4.84 4.11 13.48
N MET A 71 5.14 2.81 13.52
CA MET A 71 4.96 1.99 14.72
C MET A 71 5.74 2.53 15.93
N ASP A 72 6.95 3.05 15.69
CA ASP A 72 7.83 3.59 16.73
C ASP A 72 7.34 4.92 17.30
N ALA A 73 6.52 5.66 16.55
CA ALA A 73 5.96 6.96 16.94
C ALA A 73 4.80 6.85 17.94
N ILE A 74 4.36 5.63 18.28
CA ILE A 74 3.34 5.41 19.30
C ILE A 74 3.99 5.44 20.70
N ASP A 75 3.65 6.44 21.50
CA ASP A 75 4.25 6.61 22.83
C ASP A 75 3.74 5.62 23.88
N ALA A 76 2.52 5.09 23.72
CA ALA A 76 1.83 4.37 24.78
C ALA A 76 2.16 2.86 24.83
N PHE A 77 2.51 2.26 23.69
CA PHE A 77 2.74 0.82 23.57
C PHE A 77 3.64 0.53 22.37
N GLU A 78 4.25 -0.65 22.39
CA GLU A 78 4.89 -1.29 21.26
C GLU A 78 3.97 -2.40 20.74
N LEU A 79 3.73 -2.46 19.44
CA LEU A 79 2.91 -3.48 18.80
C LEU A 79 3.82 -4.51 18.14
N THR A 80 3.55 -5.79 18.37
CA THR A 80 4.24 -6.88 17.67
C THR A 80 3.25 -7.55 16.73
N ILE A 81 3.67 -7.75 15.48
CA ILE A 81 2.90 -8.40 14.42
C ILE A 81 3.78 -9.47 13.80
N ASP A 82 3.38 -10.73 13.94
CA ASP A 82 4.04 -11.86 13.28
C ASP A 82 3.10 -12.46 12.23
N TRP A 83 3.58 -12.64 11.00
CA TRP A 83 2.82 -13.33 9.96
C TRP A 83 2.91 -14.85 10.17
N LYS A 84 1.80 -15.46 10.62
CA LYS A 84 1.77 -16.89 10.98
C LYS A 84 1.39 -17.79 9.82
N GLU A 85 0.27 -17.51 9.18
CA GLU A 85 -0.22 -18.38 8.11
C GLU A 85 -0.68 -17.58 6.89
N LEU A 86 -0.42 -18.17 5.72
CA LEU A 86 -1.05 -17.79 4.46
C LEU A 86 -1.78 -19.00 3.90
N LYS A 87 -3.06 -18.85 3.58
CA LYS A 87 -3.80 -19.84 2.81
C LYS A 87 -4.32 -19.20 1.53
N TYR A 88 -3.96 -19.77 0.38
CA TYR A 88 -4.49 -19.33 -0.90
C TYR A 88 -5.96 -19.75 -1.06
N PRO A 89 -6.81 -18.91 -1.67
CA PRO A 89 -8.18 -19.30 -1.94
C PRO A 89 -8.25 -20.39 -3.02
N VAL A 90 -9.31 -21.18 -2.98
CA VAL A 90 -9.61 -22.23 -3.95
C VAL A 90 -10.97 -21.94 -4.60
N LEU A 91 -11.12 -22.35 -5.87
CA LEU A 91 -12.41 -22.26 -6.56
C LEU A 91 -13.39 -23.26 -5.93
N ASN A 92 -14.59 -22.79 -5.62
CA ASN A 92 -15.72 -23.63 -5.25
C ASN A 92 -16.44 -24.17 -6.51
N ASP A 93 -17.51 -24.93 -6.31
CA ASP A 93 -18.33 -25.49 -7.42
C ASP A 93 -19.07 -24.42 -8.25
N GLU A 94 -19.04 -23.16 -7.82
CA GLU A 94 -19.67 -21.98 -8.46
C GLU A 94 -18.64 -21.07 -9.16
N ASP A 95 -17.39 -21.54 -9.32
CA ASP A 95 -16.26 -20.77 -9.88
C ASP A 95 -15.90 -19.50 -9.07
N GLU A 96 -16.24 -19.46 -7.77
CA GLU A 96 -15.87 -18.38 -6.85
C GLU A 96 -14.67 -18.78 -5.98
N LEU A 97 -13.73 -17.85 -5.82
CA LEU A 97 -12.59 -18.02 -4.91
C LEU A 97 -13.06 -17.96 -3.45
N THR A 98 -12.76 -19.00 -2.68
CA THR A 98 -13.16 -19.09 -1.28
C THR A 98 -12.07 -19.71 -0.40
N GLY A 99 -12.18 -19.49 0.92
CA GLY A 99 -11.35 -20.15 1.92
C GLY A 99 -9.91 -19.65 2.05
N GLY A 100 -9.52 -18.58 1.34
CA GLY A 100 -8.22 -17.94 1.47
C GLY A 100 -8.17 -16.99 2.66
N TYR A 101 -7.01 -16.89 3.31
CA TYR A 101 -6.81 -15.97 4.45
C TYR A 101 -5.34 -15.67 4.73
N TYR A 102 -5.12 -14.56 5.43
CA TYR A 102 -3.86 -14.25 6.11
C TYR A 102 -4.11 -14.31 7.62
N MET A 103 -3.20 -14.96 8.35
CA MET A 103 -3.26 -15.02 9.81
C MET A 103 -2.03 -14.36 10.40
N PHE A 104 -2.26 -13.40 11.28
CA PHE A 104 -1.22 -12.67 12.01
C PHE A 104 -1.36 -12.94 13.50
N SER A 105 -0.26 -13.17 14.20
CA SER A 105 -0.22 -13.16 15.66
C SER A 105 0.13 -11.75 16.11
N MET A 106 -0.78 -11.12 16.84
CA MET A 106 -0.62 -9.73 17.30
C MET A 106 -0.73 -9.65 18.81
N PHE A 107 0.11 -8.83 19.43
CA PHE A 107 0.02 -8.41 20.83
C PHE A 107 0.71 -7.08 21.03
N TYR A 108 0.48 -6.44 22.18
CA TYR A 108 1.17 -5.21 22.54
C TYR A 108 1.95 -5.33 23.84
N THR A 109 3.00 -4.54 23.97
CA THR A 109 3.69 -4.31 25.25
C THR A 109 3.50 -2.85 25.65
N ALA A 110 2.90 -2.59 26.81
CA ALA A 110 2.72 -1.21 27.27
C ALA A 110 4.09 -0.58 27.60
N ARG A 111 4.32 0.65 27.15
CA ARG A 111 5.56 1.38 27.47
C ARG A 111 5.52 1.87 28.92
N GLN A 112 6.71 2.17 29.47
CA GLN A 112 6.84 2.66 30.83
C GLN A 112 5.96 3.92 31.05
N ASN A 113 5.28 3.99 32.20
CA ASN A 113 4.35 5.05 32.60
C ASN A 113 3.00 5.09 31.86
N TYR A 114 2.70 4.11 31.00
CA TYR A 114 1.38 3.95 30.40
C TYR A 114 0.68 2.71 30.94
N SER A 115 -0.60 2.86 31.29
CA SER A 115 -1.50 1.74 31.54
C SER A 115 -2.56 1.73 30.46
N VAL A 116 -2.47 0.77 29.54
CA VAL A 116 -3.44 0.58 28.45
C VAL A 116 -4.60 -0.26 28.97
N SER A 117 -5.78 0.33 29.08
CA SER A 117 -7.00 -0.31 29.57
C SER A 117 -7.67 -1.18 28.52
N SER A 118 -7.66 -0.73 27.26
CA SER A 118 -8.26 -1.46 26.14
C SER A 118 -7.56 -1.09 24.84
N MET A 119 -7.43 -2.07 23.94
CA MET A 119 -6.91 -1.87 22.59
C MET A 119 -7.73 -2.72 21.63
N THR A 120 -8.40 -2.09 20.69
CA THR A 120 -9.14 -2.74 19.61
C THR A 120 -8.46 -2.45 18.29
N VAL A 121 -8.26 -3.49 17.50
CA VAL A 121 -7.61 -3.41 16.18
C VAL A 121 -8.56 -3.89 15.11
N THR A 122 -8.79 -3.06 14.10
CA THR A 122 -9.51 -3.45 12.89
C THR A 122 -8.50 -3.58 11.74
N PRO A 123 -8.23 -4.80 11.27
CA PRO A 123 -7.25 -5.02 10.22
C PRO A 123 -7.89 -4.97 8.83
N VAL A 124 -7.16 -4.46 7.85
CA VAL A 124 -7.55 -4.40 6.43
C VAL A 124 -6.35 -4.79 5.58
N LEU A 125 -6.53 -5.74 4.68
CA LEU A 125 -5.58 -6.03 3.60
C LEU A 125 -6.00 -5.24 2.37
N LYS A 126 -5.09 -4.49 1.76
CA LYS A 126 -5.37 -3.78 0.49
C LYS A 126 -4.12 -3.71 -0.37
N THR A 127 -4.29 -3.68 -1.68
CA THR A 127 -3.20 -3.43 -2.64
C THR A 127 -3.15 -1.96 -3.07
N ASP A 128 -1.96 -1.42 -3.32
CA ASP A 128 -1.75 -0.03 -3.75
C ASP A 128 -2.12 0.27 -5.22
N TRP A 129 -2.41 -0.76 -6.02
CA TRP A 129 -2.62 -0.61 -7.47
C TRP A 129 -3.96 -1.13 -7.99
N THR A 130 -4.69 -1.88 -7.18
CA THR A 130 -5.99 -2.44 -7.55
C THR A 130 -6.98 -2.26 -6.42
N ASP A 131 -8.27 -2.39 -6.72
CA ASP A 131 -9.31 -2.33 -5.71
C ASP A 131 -9.50 -3.65 -4.95
N ILE A 132 -8.43 -4.46 -4.88
CA ILE A 132 -8.38 -5.63 -4.02
C ILE A 132 -8.26 -5.15 -2.58
N ARG A 133 -9.32 -5.40 -1.80
CA ARG A 133 -9.40 -5.05 -0.38
C ARG A 133 -10.16 -6.12 0.37
N SER A 134 -9.66 -6.51 1.54
CA SER A 134 -10.42 -7.31 2.49
C SER A 134 -10.31 -6.75 3.89
N ILE A 135 -11.44 -6.72 4.60
CA ILE A 135 -11.52 -6.26 5.99
C ILE A 135 -11.67 -7.47 6.92
N GLY A 136 -10.85 -7.50 7.97
CA GLY A 136 -11.01 -8.45 9.06
C GLY A 136 -11.93 -7.91 10.16
N ASN A 137 -12.36 -8.81 11.04
CA ASN A 137 -13.17 -8.41 12.19
C ASN A 137 -12.34 -7.59 13.18
N PRO A 138 -12.92 -6.61 13.89
CA PRO A 138 -12.27 -5.95 14.99
C PRO A 138 -11.89 -6.95 16.09
N VAL A 139 -10.67 -6.84 16.60
CA VAL A 139 -10.12 -7.73 17.62
C VAL A 139 -9.57 -6.90 18.77
N THR A 140 -10.00 -7.22 19.99
CA THR A 140 -9.35 -6.67 21.20
C THR A 140 -8.01 -7.36 21.43
N LEU A 141 -6.93 -6.61 21.37
CA LEU A 141 -5.60 -7.09 21.69
C LEU A 141 -5.33 -6.99 23.19
N THR A 142 -4.43 -7.85 23.66
CA THR A 142 -3.92 -7.87 25.03
C THR A 142 -2.39 -7.96 24.97
N GLN A 143 -1.74 -8.06 26.13
CA GLN A 143 -0.30 -8.33 26.20
C GLN A 143 0.06 -9.79 25.85
N THR A 144 -0.92 -10.64 25.57
CA THR A 144 -0.73 -12.01 25.08
C THR A 144 -1.03 -12.08 23.59
N ALA A 145 -0.20 -12.84 22.86
CA ALA A 145 -0.35 -13.13 21.44
C ALA A 145 -1.77 -13.62 21.12
N ARG A 146 -2.40 -12.97 20.15
CA ARG A 146 -3.71 -13.34 19.63
C ARG A 146 -3.64 -13.48 18.12
N ASN A 147 -4.16 -14.59 17.60
CA ASN A 147 -4.28 -14.81 16.18
C ASN A 147 -5.45 -13.99 15.61
N VAL A 148 -5.13 -13.20 14.59
CA VAL A 148 -6.03 -12.34 13.83
C VAL A 148 -6.05 -12.87 12.41
N GLN A 149 -7.17 -13.48 12.03
CA GLN A 149 -7.39 -13.99 10.69
C GLN A 149 -8.17 -12.98 9.86
N ILE A 150 -7.67 -12.70 8.66
CA ILE A 150 -8.29 -11.81 7.68
C ILE A 150 -8.61 -12.65 6.45
N PRO A 151 -9.90 -12.81 6.08
CA PRO A 151 -10.24 -13.52 4.86
C PRO A 151 -9.63 -12.80 3.66
N PHE A 152 -9.12 -13.51 2.67
CA PHE A 152 -8.54 -12.90 1.48
C PHE A 152 -8.75 -13.83 0.28
N ASN A 153 -9.88 -13.64 -0.38
CA ASN A 153 -10.34 -14.50 -1.47
C ASN A 153 -10.05 -13.86 -2.84
N TYR A 154 -8.80 -13.48 -3.05
CA TYR A 154 -8.34 -12.87 -4.30
C TYR A 154 -7.19 -13.64 -4.89
N GLU A 155 -7.14 -13.71 -6.21
CA GLU A 155 -6.01 -14.27 -6.95
C GLU A 155 -4.91 -13.21 -7.04
N LEU A 156 -3.71 -13.56 -6.58
CA LEU A 156 -2.48 -12.79 -6.75
C LEU A 156 -1.42 -13.72 -7.34
N PRO A 157 -0.48 -13.22 -8.17
CA PRO A 157 -0.25 -11.81 -8.49
C PRO A 157 -1.20 -11.22 -9.55
N VAL A 158 -1.47 -9.91 -9.47
CA VAL A 158 -2.22 -9.16 -10.51
C VAL A 158 -1.35 -8.13 -11.22
N LYS A 159 -1.66 -7.87 -12.50
CA LYS A 159 -0.92 -6.90 -13.34
C LYS A 159 -1.85 -5.79 -13.85
N PRO A 160 -2.14 -4.76 -13.02
CA PRO A 160 -3.02 -3.66 -13.42
C PRO A 160 -2.45 -2.83 -14.59
N LEU A 161 -1.12 -2.81 -14.73
CA LEU A 161 -0.41 -2.22 -15.86
C LEU A 161 0.65 -3.20 -16.35
N TRP A 162 0.99 -3.16 -17.63
CA TRP A 162 1.96 -4.07 -18.24
C TRP A 162 3.37 -4.08 -17.60
N PHE A 163 3.72 -3.03 -16.85
CA PHE A 163 4.99 -2.87 -16.12
C PHE A 163 4.82 -2.86 -14.59
N VAL A 164 3.62 -3.15 -14.08
CA VAL A 164 3.36 -3.20 -12.63
C VAL A 164 2.81 -4.57 -12.29
N THR A 165 3.47 -5.26 -11.36
CA THR A 165 2.98 -6.52 -10.79
C THR A 165 2.74 -6.30 -9.31
N VAL A 166 1.57 -6.71 -8.83
CA VAL A 166 1.20 -6.72 -7.41
C VAL A 166 1.19 -8.18 -6.98
N GLU A 167 2.15 -8.56 -6.16
CA GLU A 167 2.30 -9.93 -5.70
C GLU A 167 1.60 -10.16 -4.37
N GLU A 168 1.56 -9.12 -3.52
CA GLU A 168 1.08 -9.23 -2.14
C GLU A 168 0.28 -7.98 -1.73
N PRO A 169 -0.67 -8.11 -0.80
CA PRO A 169 -1.35 -6.98 -0.18
C PRO A 169 -0.49 -6.34 0.91
N ILE A 170 -0.90 -5.15 1.33
CA ILE A 170 -0.37 -4.45 2.49
C ILE A 170 -1.37 -4.59 3.65
N LEU A 171 -0.87 -4.80 4.87
CA LEU A 171 -1.68 -4.85 6.07
C LEU A 171 -1.82 -3.43 6.66
N TYR A 172 -3.04 -2.95 6.73
CA TYR A 172 -3.40 -1.70 7.39
C TYR A 172 -4.16 -1.99 8.68
N LEU A 173 -3.85 -1.26 9.74
CA LEU A 173 -4.50 -1.44 11.04
C LEU A 173 -5.09 -0.12 11.51
N LYS A 174 -6.37 -0.13 11.90
CA LYS A 174 -6.98 0.92 12.72
C LYS A 174 -6.91 0.46 14.17
N ILE A 175 -6.18 1.18 14.99
CA ILE A 175 -5.97 0.86 16.41
C ILE A 175 -6.67 1.91 17.24
N GLU A 176 -7.72 1.50 17.94
CA GLU A 176 -8.43 2.30 18.93
C GLU A 176 -7.99 1.85 20.31
N TYR A 177 -7.27 2.69 21.03
CA TYR A 177 -6.73 2.32 22.33
C TYR A 177 -7.03 3.39 23.37
N THR A 178 -7.19 2.92 24.59
CA THR A 178 -7.50 3.75 25.73
C THR A 178 -6.46 3.53 26.81
N PHE A 179 -5.85 4.60 27.28
CA PHE A 179 -4.83 4.55 28.33
C PHE A 179 -5.13 5.55 29.43
N VAL A 180 -4.61 5.27 30.63
CA VAL A 180 -4.74 6.15 31.79
C VAL A 180 -3.44 6.93 31.97
N THR A 181 -3.55 8.26 32.04
CA THR A 181 -2.46 9.16 32.42
C THR A 181 -2.99 10.23 33.37
N ALA A 182 -2.27 10.48 34.48
CA ALA A 182 -2.69 11.41 35.53
C ALA A 182 -4.16 11.24 35.97
N SER A 183 -4.60 9.99 36.14
CA SER A 183 -5.97 9.60 36.52
C SER A 183 -7.08 9.94 35.50
N ASN A 184 -6.73 10.40 34.31
CA ASN A 184 -7.66 10.62 33.20
C ASN A 184 -7.55 9.48 32.18
N GLN A 185 -8.70 9.01 31.71
CA GLN A 185 -8.79 8.02 30.65
C GLN A 185 -8.85 8.73 29.29
N ILE A 186 -7.87 8.46 28.43
CA ILE A 186 -7.75 9.08 27.10
C ILE A 186 -7.86 7.98 26.05
N THR A 187 -8.80 8.16 25.11
CA THR A 187 -8.93 7.29 23.93
C THR A 187 -8.29 7.96 22.72
N LYS A 188 -7.47 7.21 21.99
CA LYS A 188 -6.85 7.65 20.74
C LYS A 188 -7.06 6.60 19.65
N THR A 189 -7.11 7.08 18.41
CA THR A 189 -7.14 6.25 17.22
C THR A 189 -5.86 6.50 16.43
N VAL A 190 -5.18 5.43 16.05
CA VAL A 190 -3.97 5.46 15.23
C VAL A 190 -4.14 4.51 14.05
N TYR A 191 -3.60 4.89 12.89
CA TYR A 191 -3.63 4.08 11.69
C TYR A 191 -2.21 3.65 11.36
N LEU A 192 -1.96 2.34 11.27
CA LEU A 192 -0.65 1.79 10.91
C LEU A 192 -0.68 1.17 9.52
N GLN A 193 0.46 1.24 8.85
CA GLN A 193 0.75 0.51 7.61
C GLN A 193 1.87 -0.49 7.89
N TYR A 194 1.67 -1.74 7.53
CA TYR A 194 2.61 -2.84 7.69
C TYR A 194 2.81 -3.55 6.35
N ILE A 195 4.00 -3.37 5.77
CA ILE A 195 4.35 -3.86 4.43
C ILE A 195 4.80 -5.32 4.54
N LEU A 196 4.28 -6.19 3.67
CA LEU A 196 4.57 -7.63 3.70
C LEU A 196 5.73 -8.04 2.78
N SER A 197 6.16 -7.17 1.84
CA SER A 197 7.05 -7.52 0.72
C SER A 197 8.44 -8.08 1.04
N ASP A 198 8.86 -8.06 2.31
CA ASP A 198 10.17 -8.55 2.76
C ASP A 198 10.05 -9.54 3.94
N ILE A 199 8.84 -10.03 4.22
CA ILE A 199 8.58 -10.99 5.29
C ILE A 199 7.81 -12.18 4.73
N ASN A 200 7.98 -13.35 5.35
CA ASN A 200 7.31 -14.58 4.95
C ASN A 200 6.39 -15.07 6.07
N PRO A 201 5.28 -15.73 5.74
CA PRO A 201 4.49 -16.44 6.76
C PRO A 201 5.31 -17.59 7.35
N ASP A 202 5.12 -17.86 8.65
CA ASP A 202 5.69 -19.05 9.30
C ASP A 202 5.24 -20.35 8.59
N LYS A 203 4.05 -20.35 7.99
CA LYS A 203 3.48 -21.51 7.30
C LYS A 203 2.58 -21.10 6.13
N VAL A 204 2.73 -21.78 5.00
CA VAL A 204 1.78 -21.72 3.88
C VAL A 204 0.89 -22.96 3.93
N VAL A 205 -0.41 -22.74 4.01
CA VAL A 205 -1.43 -23.80 4.00
C VAL A 205 -1.89 -24.00 2.56
N VAL A 206 -1.76 -25.25 2.11
CA VAL A 206 -2.25 -25.72 0.81
C VAL A 206 -3.72 -26.12 0.92
#